data_AF-A0AAV4RLB1-F1
#
_entry.id   AF-A0AAV4RLB1-F1
#
_cell.length_a   1.000
_cell.length_b   1.000
_cell.length_c   1.000
_cell.angle_alpha   90.00
_cell.angle_beta   90.00
_cell.angle_gamma   90.00
#
_symmetry.space_group_name_H-M   'P 1'
#
loop_
_entity.id
_entity.type
_entity.pdbx_description
1 polymer ?
#
loop_
_entity_poly.entity_id
_entity_poly.type
_entity_poly.pdbx_seq_one_letter_code
_entity_poly.pdbx_strand_id
1 'polypeptide(L)' 'MCCAALRSLSVSHVTYGCNNDRFGGCGTVLNVHNHSGFFDEDLKITSGIRKEEAIELLKNFYREENPNAPFPKVKKDSSS' A
#
# COMPACT_ATOMS: atom_id res chain seq x y z
N MET A 1 6.99 7.08 -2.78
CA MET A 1 7.72 6.48 -3.93
C MET A 1 6.77 6.15 -5.08
N CYS A 2 5.96 5.08 -5.01
CA CYS A 2 5.18 4.60 -6.17
C CYS A 2 4.26 5.67 -6.79
N CYS A 3 3.55 6.46 -5.96
CA CYS A 3 2.70 7.55 -6.43
C CYS A 3 3.46 8.59 -7.28
N ALA A 4 4.67 8.99 -6.85
CA ALA A 4 5.53 9.91 -7.60
C ALA A 4 5.95 9.29 -8.94
N ALA A 5 6.34 8.01 -8.96
CA ALA A 5 6.72 7.33 -10.19
C ALA A 5 5.56 7.26 -11.19
N LEU A 6 4.34 6.98 -10.71
CA LEU A 6 3.13 6.97 -11.54
C LEU A 6 2.84 8.34 -12.15
N ARG A 7 3.06 9.43 -11.40
CA ARG A 7 2.95 10.80 -11.93
C ARG A 7 4.05 11.13 -12.94
N SER A 8 5.30 10.73 -12.68
CA SER A 8 6.42 10.91 -13.62
C SER A 8 6.18 10.19 -14.95
N LEU A 9 5.44 9.08 -14.93
CA LEU A 9 5.05 8.33 -16.13
C LEU A 9 3.75 8.83 -16.77
N SER A 10 3.19 9.94 -16.28
CA SER A 10 1.94 10.53 -16.76
C SER A 10 0.76 9.55 -16.77
N VAL A 11 0.70 8.65 -15.78
CA VAL A 11 -0.46 7.78 -15.59
C VAL A 11 -1.67 8.65 -15.26
N SER A 12 -2.74 8.50 -16.03
CA SER A 12 -3.93 9.37 -15.91
C SER A 12 -4.84 8.99 -14.74
N HIS A 13 -4.88 7.70 -14.38
CA HIS A 13 -5.78 7.20 -13.35
C HIS A 13 -5.24 5.91 -12.70
N VAL A 14 -5.41 5.78 -11.39
CA VAL A 14 -5.09 4.58 -10.63
C VAL A 14 -6.27 4.15 -9.78
N THR A 15 -6.58 2.86 -9.86
CA THR A 15 -7.59 2.21 -9.04
C THR A 15 -6.92 1.24 -8.07
N TYR A 16 -7.28 1.28 -6.79
CA TYR A 16 -6.73 0.34 -5.79
C TYR A 16 -7.76 -0.07 -4.73
N GLY A 17 -7.47 -1.18 -4.04
CA GLY A 17 -8.38 -1.77 -3.05
C GLY A 17 -8.37 -1.08 -1.69
N CYS A 18 -7.37 -1.37 -0.86
CA CYS A 18 -7.27 -0.79 0.49
C CYS A 18 -6.22 0.31 0.60
N ASN A 19 -6.42 1.23 1.55
CA ASN A 19 -5.44 2.26 1.88
C ASN A 19 -4.20 1.62 2.52
N ASN A 20 -3.08 2.36 2.48
CA ASN A 20 -1.85 1.99 3.15
C ASN A 20 -1.54 3.00 4.26
N ASP A 21 -1.89 2.66 5.49
CA ASP A 21 -1.83 3.58 6.64
C ASP A 21 -0.40 3.90 7.10
N ARG A 22 0.59 3.15 6.62
CA ARG A 22 2.00 3.36 6.97
C ARG A 22 2.79 4.12 5.91
N PHE A 23 2.48 3.91 4.63
CA PHE A 23 3.31 4.38 3.51
C PHE A 23 2.50 4.97 2.34
N GLY A 24 1.18 5.18 2.49
CA GLY A 24 0.30 5.60 1.40
C GLY A 24 0.57 7.01 0.87
N GLY A 25 0.84 7.13 -0.43
CA GLY A 25 1.12 8.41 -1.11
C GLY A 25 -0.09 9.06 -1.82
N CYS A 26 -1.28 8.48 -1.67
CA CYS A 26 -2.52 8.91 -2.32
C CYS A 26 -3.56 9.40 -1.31
N GLY A 27 -3.14 10.15 -0.28
CA GLY A 27 -4.05 10.71 0.72
C GLY A 27 -4.00 10.09 2.11
N THR A 28 -3.40 8.90 2.26
CA THR A 28 -3.35 8.23 3.57
C THR A 28 -2.25 8.80 4.48
N VAL A 29 -1.01 8.91 3.97
CA VAL A 29 0.13 9.49 4.71
C VAL A 29 0.61 10.77 4.06
N LEU A 30 0.76 10.75 2.73
CA LEU A 30 1.14 11.92 1.94
C LEU A 30 0.18 12.13 0.77
N ASN A 31 0.06 13.38 0.35
CA ASN A 31 -0.77 13.83 -0.78
C ASN A 31 0.04 13.95 -2.08
N VAL A 32 0.86 12.95 -2.40
CA VAL A 32 1.75 13.02 -3.59
C VAL A 32 0.95 13.04 -4.89
N HIS A 33 -0.23 12.43 -4.90
CA HIS A 33 -1.11 12.34 -6.08
C HIS A 33 -1.58 13.71 -6.63
N ASN A 34 -1.69 14.73 -5.79
CA ASN A 34 -2.17 16.08 -6.16
C ASN A 34 -1.27 17.22 -5.65
N HIS A 35 -0.02 16.89 -5.28
CA HIS A 35 0.92 17.91 -4.84
C HIS A 35 1.43 18.72 -6.03
N SER A 36 1.23 20.03 -6.02
CA SER A 36 1.68 20.95 -7.08
C SER A 36 3.20 21.23 -6.98
N GLY A 37 3.80 21.64 -8.09
CA GLY A 37 5.19 22.13 -8.14
C GLY A 37 6.26 21.10 -8.55
N PHE A 38 5.93 19.81 -8.55
CA PHE A 38 6.85 18.73 -8.98
C PHE A 38 6.37 17.98 -10.23
N PHE A 39 5.09 18.08 -10.57
CA PHE A 39 4.47 17.39 -11.69
C PHE A 39 3.41 18.29 -12.31
N ASP A 40 3.18 18.13 -13.61
CA ASP A 40 2.27 18.97 -14.38
C ASP A 40 0.79 18.65 -14.10
N GLU A 41 0.47 17.38 -13.87
CA GLU A 41 -0.91 16.89 -13.74
C GLU A 41 -1.13 16.07 -12.47
N ASP A 42 -2.36 16.11 -11.94
CA ASP A 42 -2.79 15.30 -10.81
C ASP A 42 -3.05 13.85 -11.24
N LEU A 43 -2.65 12.90 -10.38
CA LEU A 43 -3.01 11.51 -10.54
C LEU A 43 -4.42 11.28 -9.98
N LYS A 44 -5.38 10.96 -10.86
CA LYS A 44 -6.75 10.64 -10.45
C LYS A 44 -6.77 9.28 -9.74
N ILE A 45 -7.49 9.21 -8.62
CA ILE A 45 -7.54 8.02 -7.77
C ILE A 45 -8.98 7.53 -7.62
N THR A 46 -9.19 6.23 -7.79
CA THR A 46 -10.37 5.51 -7.28
C THR A 46 -9.90 4.50 -6.25
N SER A 47 -10.24 4.72 -4.99
CA SER A 47 -9.90 3.83 -3.89
C SER A 47 -11.10 3.00 -3.44
N GLY A 48 -10.86 1.89 -2.75
CA GLY A 48 -11.91 1.10 -2.12
C GLY A 48 -12.41 -0.11 -2.93
N ILE A 49 -11.88 -0.35 -4.14
CA ILE A 49 -12.38 -1.44 -5.00
C ILE A 49 -11.96 -2.80 -4.44
N ARG A 50 -12.92 -3.60 -3.97
CA ARG A 50 -12.66 -4.88 -3.26
C ARG A 50 -11.75 -4.68 -2.04
N LYS A 51 -11.96 -3.58 -1.30
CA LYS A 51 -11.17 -3.21 -0.12
C LYS A 51 -11.06 -4.34 0.89
N GLU A 52 -12.18 -4.97 1.23
CA GLU A 52 -12.26 -6.02 2.24
C GLU A 52 -11.39 -7.22 1.84
N GLU A 53 -11.44 -7.61 0.57
CA GLU A 53 -10.65 -8.71 0.02
C GLU A 53 -9.16 -8.38 0.00
N ALA A 54 -8.79 -7.16 -0.38
CA ALA A 54 -7.41 -6.69 -0.34
C ALA A 54 -6.84 -6.69 1.11
N ILE A 55 -7.65 -6.28 2.08
CA ILE A 55 -7.27 -6.34 3.51
C ILE A 55 -7.11 -7.79 3.96
N GLU A 56 -8.03 -8.68 3.59
CA GLU A 56 -7.96 -10.09 4.00
C GLU A 56 -6.73 -10.79 3.44
N LEU A 57 -6.35 -10.51 2.18
CA LEU A 57 -5.11 -11.00 1.59
C LEU A 57 -3.87 -10.54 2.38
N LEU A 58 -3.82 -9.27 2.80
CA LEU A 58 -2.73 -8.76 3.64
C LEU A 58 -2.70 -9.43 5.02
N LYS A 59 -3.85 -9.61 5.66
CA LYS A 59 -3.94 -10.33 6.95
C LYS A 59 -3.43 -11.75 6.83
N ASN A 60 -3.81 -12.47 5.78
CA ASN A 60 -3.35 -13.84 5.53
C ASN A 60 -1.83 -13.88 5.34
N PHE A 61 -1.29 -12.96 4.54
CA PHE A 61 0.16 -12.85 4.33
C PHE A 61 0.94 -12.64 5.64
N TYR A 62 0.45 -11.79 6.55
CA TYR A 62 1.11 -11.55 7.84
C TYR A 62 0.79 -12.57 8.94
N ARG A 63 -0.24 -13.42 8.74
CA ARG A 63 -0.56 -14.52 9.65
C ARG A 63 0.48 -15.63 9.54
N GLU A 64 0.94 -15.87 8.33
CA GLU A 64 1.96 -16.88 8.03
C GLU A 64 3.37 -16.36 8.36
N GLU A 65 4.26 -17.25 8.80
CA GLU A 65 5.68 -16.94 8.95
C GLU A 65 6.38 -17.06 7.59
N ASN A 66 7.45 -16.29 7.36
CA ASN A 66 8.23 -16.43 6.13
C ASN A 66 9.07 -17.72 6.18
N PRO A 67 8.77 -18.75 5.39
CA PRO A 67 9.51 -20.02 5.41
C PRO A 67 10.96 -19.86 4.93
N ASN A 68 11.27 -18.76 4.25
CA ASN A 68 12.61 -18.44 3.74
C ASN A 68 13.42 -17.57 4.72
N ALA A 69 12.93 -17.32 5.93
CA ALA A 69 13.68 -16.55 6.91
C ALA A 69 14.96 -17.30 7.32
N PRO A 70 16.17 -16.72 7.13
CA PRO A 70 17.44 -17.42 7.36
C PRO A 70 17.63 -17.84 8.83
N PHE A 71 16.98 -17.14 9.75
CA PHE A 71 16.90 -17.51 11.16
C PHE A 71 15.42 -17.44 11.58
N PRO A 72 14.67 -18.55 11.49
CA PRO A 72 13.28 -18.59 11.89
C PRO A 72 13.16 -18.21 13.37
N LYS A 73 12.57 -17.05 13.65
CA LYS A 73 12.18 -16.68 15.01
C LYS A 73 10.80 -17.27 15.25
N VAL A 74 10.76 -18.50 15.72
CA VAL A 74 9.51 -19.12 16.18
C VAL A 74 8.91 -18.20 17.24
N LYS A 75 7.72 -17.65 16.97
CA LYS A 75 6.96 -16.98 18.03
C LYS A 75 6.66 -18.04 19.10
N LYS A 76 7.24 -17.91 20.29
CA LYS A 76 6.81 -18.71 21.45
C LYS A 76 5.34 -18.37 21.70
N ASP A 77 4.47 -19.37 21.61
CA ASP A 77 3.10 -19.24 22.08
C ASP A 77 3.15 -18.91 23.57
N SER A 78 2.83 -17.66 23.91
CA SER A 78 2.51 -17.26 25.27
C SER A 78 1.09 -17.72 25.57
N SER A 79 0.89 -19.03 25.64
CA SER A 79 -0.28 -19.62 26.29
C SER A 79 0.00 -19.64 27.80
N SER A 80 -0.56 -18.65 28.50
CA SER A 80 -0.85 -18.67 29.94
C SER A 80 -2.35 -18.54 30.11
#